data_AF-A0A8B6D5D7-F1
#
_entry.id   AF-A0A8B6D5D7-F1
#
_cell.length_a   1.000
_cell.length_b   1.000
_cell.length_c   1.000
_cell.angle_alpha   90.00
_cell.angle_beta   90.00
_cell.angle_gamma   90.00
#
_symmetry.space_group_name_H-M   'P 1'
#
loop_
_entity.id
_entity.type
_entity.pdbx_description
1 polymer ?
#
loop_
_entity_poly.entity_id
_entity_poly.type
_entity_poly.pdbx_seq_one_letter_code
_entity_poly.pdbx_strand_id
1 'polypeptide(L)'
;MSTAAHTYLGFSWEDKFYCFTVLAFGLSTGPYIFTKCLRPLVKYWRKNGIKIVLYLDDGFGMNNENNECIKDAEFVKQSLLSAGFLLNEEKSVFTPVQKLEWLGIIWDSCNFTLCIPQRRIDELLQSIHNVFREIPYISARNLAQVTGRIISMSPVIGNITRIMTRYCYMSIESRMSWDSYLVLESKSFVISELKFWLDNIANVNFKTLNQYSQSHVMVYSDASSIAAGACTVELESKNFSHYVEIH
;
A
#
# COMPACT_ATOMS: atom_id res chain seq x y z
N MET A 1 26.08 -0.25 18.75
CA MET A 1 25.35 0.82 19.45
C MET A 1 26.32 1.64 20.28
N SER A 2 26.04 2.91 20.60
CA SER A 2 26.91 3.64 21.53
C SER A 2 26.75 3.06 22.94
N THR A 3 27.85 2.96 23.69
CA THR A 3 27.87 2.44 25.07
C THR A 3 26.97 3.23 26.02
N ALA A 4 26.71 4.51 25.72
CA ALA A 4 25.82 5.38 26.49
C ALA A 4 24.33 5.00 26.38
N ALA A 5 23.91 4.36 25.28
CA ALA A 5 22.51 3.97 25.08
C ALA A 5 22.14 2.68 25.84
N HIS A 6 23.13 1.84 26.19
CA HIS A 6 22.89 0.54 26.85
C HIS A 6 22.20 0.69 28.21
N THR A 7 22.43 1.79 28.93
CA THR A 7 21.78 2.07 30.22
C THR A 7 20.25 2.13 30.11
N TYR A 8 19.69 2.46 28.94
CA TYR A 8 18.25 2.56 28.71
C TYR A 8 17.64 1.32 28.04
N LEU A 9 18.45 0.30 27.76
CA LEU A 9 18.03 -0.92 27.06
C LEU A 9 18.02 -2.15 27.97
N GLY A 10 18.06 -1.93 29.29
CA GLY A 10 17.95 -2.97 30.29
C GLY A 10 16.50 -3.42 30.51
N PHE A 11 16.29 -4.71 30.76
CA PHE A 11 15.01 -5.28 31.18
C PHE A 11 15.24 -6.42 32.17
N SER A 12 14.23 -6.75 32.98
CA SER A 12 14.26 -7.88 33.90
C SER A 12 13.30 -8.99 33.49
N TRP A 13 13.74 -10.24 33.60
CA TRP A 13 12.90 -11.43 33.41
C TRP A 13 13.32 -12.51 34.39
N GLU A 14 12.36 -13.10 35.12
CA GLU A 14 12.61 -14.11 36.18
C GLU A 14 13.74 -13.68 37.15
N ASP A 15 13.62 -12.47 37.70
CA ASP A 15 14.60 -11.87 38.64
C ASP A 15 16.04 -11.74 38.11
N LYS A 16 16.25 -11.89 36.80
CA LYS A 16 17.53 -11.66 36.12
C LYS A 16 17.46 -10.41 35.26
N PHE A 17 18.53 -9.62 35.29
CA PHE A 17 18.68 -8.42 34.48
C PHE A 17 19.43 -8.72 33.18
N TYR A 18 18.87 -8.23 32.08
CA TYR A 18 19.39 -8.36 30.73
C TYR A 18 19.54 -6.97 30.11
N CYS A 19 20.43 -6.82 29.14
CA CYS A 19 20.59 -5.60 28.36
C CYS A 19 20.79 -5.98 26.89
N PHE A 20 20.10 -5.28 25.99
CA PHE A 20 20.33 -5.49 24.56
C PHE A 20 21.73 -5.00 24.16
N THR A 21 22.45 -5.85 23.44
CA THR A 21 23.76 -5.54 22.84
C THR A 21 23.66 -5.18 21.35
N VAL A 22 22.48 -5.39 20.76
CA VAL A 22 22.11 -5.13 19.37
C VAL A 22 20.89 -4.22 19.31
N LEU A 23 20.53 -3.76 18.11
CA LEU A 23 19.34 -2.94 17.90
C LEU A 23 18.07 -3.68 18.33
N ALA A 24 17.51 -3.29 19.47
CA ALA A 24 16.30 -3.89 20.01
C ALA A 24 15.07 -3.51 19.16
N PHE A 25 14.17 -4.45 18.98
CA PHE A 25 12.84 -4.17 18.43
C PHE A 25 12.04 -3.27 19.39
N GLY A 26 11.14 -2.47 18.83
CA GLY A 26 10.30 -1.55 19.60
C GLY A 26 10.94 -0.19 19.90
N LEU A 27 12.22 0.01 19.56
CA LEU A 27 12.84 1.33 19.63
C LEU A 27 12.27 2.24 18.54
N SER A 28 11.74 3.40 18.93
CA SER A 28 11.21 4.41 18.00
C SER A 28 12.27 4.89 16.99
N THR A 29 13.54 4.91 17.39
CA THR A 29 14.68 5.25 16.51
C THR A 29 15.23 4.07 15.73
N GLY A 30 14.80 2.84 16.01
CA GLY A 30 15.30 1.62 15.38
C GLY A 30 15.25 1.66 13.85
N PRO A 31 14.07 1.91 13.25
CA PRO A 31 13.92 2.00 11.79
C PRO A 31 14.83 3.07 11.16
N TYR A 32 14.99 4.21 11.82
CA TYR A 32 15.86 5.30 11.37
C TYR A 32 17.34 4.89 11.36
N ILE A 33 17.81 4.28 12.46
CA ILE A 33 19.20 3.80 12.58
C ILE A 33 19.48 2.75 11.50
N PHE A 34 18.59 1.78 11.34
CA PHE A 34 18.72 0.72 10.35
C PHE A 34 18.82 1.28 8.92
N THR A 35 17.92 2.21 8.57
CA THR A 35 17.94 2.91 7.28
C THR A 35 19.26 3.68 7.05
N LYS A 36 19.82 4.30 8.09
CA LYS A 36 21.10 5.01 8.00
C LYS A 36 22.27 4.07 7.78
N CYS A 37 22.27 2.90 8.41
CA CYS A 37 23.30 1.88 8.22
C CYS A 37 23.26 1.25 6.81
N LEU A 38 22.07 1.06 6.23
CA LEU A 38 21.93 0.50 4.88
C LEU A 38 22.22 1.50 3.77
N ARG A 39 22.08 2.80 4.01
CA ARG A 39 22.23 3.85 2.98
C ARG A 39 23.57 3.79 2.21
N PRO A 40 24.74 3.57 2.85
CA PRO A 40 26.01 3.38 2.14
C PRO A 40 26.01 2.16 1.21
N LEU A 41 25.41 1.04 1.64
CA LEU A 41 25.30 -0.17 0.83
C LEU A 41 24.39 0.05 -0.38
N VAL A 42 23.22 0.68 -0.19
CA VAL A 42 22.33 1.05 -1.30
C VAL A 42 23.04 1.96 -2.31
N LYS A 43 23.82 2.94 -1.82
CA LYS A 43 24.61 3.81 -2.68
C LYS A 43 25.67 3.02 -3.45
N TYR A 44 26.32 2.05 -2.80
CA TYR A 44 27.31 1.17 -3.43
C TYR A 44 26.67 0.30 -4.52
N TRP A 45 25.55 -0.36 -4.25
CA TRP A 45 24.84 -1.18 -5.24
C TRP A 45 24.40 -0.36 -6.45
N ARG A 46 23.79 0.80 -6.23
CA ARG A 46 23.37 1.70 -7.32
C ARG A 46 24.54 2.24 -8.13
N LYS A 47 25.69 2.52 -7.49
CA LYS A 47 26.92 2.90 -8.19
C LYS A 47 27.41 1.79 -9.13
N ASN A 48 27.15 0.53 -8.82
CA ASN A 48 27.48 -0.63 -9.64
C ASN A 48 26.36 -1.02 -10.63
N GLY A 49 25.38 -0.13 -10.87
CA GLY A 49 24.34 -0.34 -11.88
C GLY A 49 23.12 -1.13 -11.41
N ILE A 50 23.08 -1.57 -10.15
CA ILE A 50 21.97 -2.37 -9.62
C ILE A 50 20.77 -1.46 -9.32
N LYS A 51 19.64 -1.73 -9.99
CA LYS A 51 18.37 -1.05 -9.74
C LYS A 51 17.71 -1.67 -8.52
N ILE A 52 17.98 -1.11 -7.34
CA ILE A 52 17.47 -1.61 -6.05
C ILE A 52 16.73 -0.53 -5.26
N VAL A 53 15.64 -0.92 -4.63
CA VAL A 53 14.85 -0.12 -3.70
C VAL A 53 14.78 -0.82 -2.35
N LEU A 54 14.92 -0.06 -1.27
CA LEU A 54 14.72 -0.54 0.10
C LEU A 54 13.68 0.33 0.80
N TYR A 55 12.89 -0.32 1.66
CA TYR A 55 11.99 0.31 2.61
C TYR A 55 12.15 -0.36 3.97
N LEU A 56 12.65 0.40 4.95
CA LEU A 56 12.98 -0.10 6.28
C LEU A 56 13.95 -1.30 6.24
N ASP A 57 13.44 -2.48 6.58
CA ASP A 57 14.16 -3.73 6.72
C ASP A 57 14.20 -4.60 5.46
N ASP A 58 13.38 -4.28 4.45
CA ASP A 58 13.24 -5.10 3.24
C ASP A 58 13.37 -4.28 1.95
N GLY A 59 13.54 -4.95 0.82
CA GLY A 59 13.62 -4.34 -0.49
C GLY A 59 13.88 -5.34 -1.60
N PHE A 60 13.86 -4.86 -2.83
CA PHE A 60 14.09 -5.71 -3.98
C PHE A 60 14.85 -4.98 -5.09
N GLY A 61 15.53 -5.77 -5.91
CA GLY A 61 16.19 -5.34 -7.13
C GLY A 61 15.47 -5.86 -8.37
N MET A 62 15.68 -5.20 -9.50
CA MET A 62 15.10 -5.62 -10.78
C MET A 62 16.08 -5.40 -11.93
N ASN A 63 16.20 -6.39 -12.81
CA ASN A 63 16.97 -6.31 -14.05
C ASN A 63 16.16 -6.90 -15.21
N ASN A 64 16.56 -6.58 -16.44
CA ASN A 64 15.86 -7.00 -17.65
C ASN A 64 16.22 -8.43 -18.05
N GLU A 65 17.38 -8.93 -17.63
CA GLU A 65 17.89 -10.26 -17.96
C GLU A 65 18.02 -11.13 -16.71
N ASN A 66 17.60 -12.39 -16.82
CA ASN A 66 17.66 -13.33 -15.70
C ASN A 66 19.08 -13.54 -15.18
N ASN A 67 20.06 -13.68 -16.08
CA ASN A 67 21.47 -13.87 -15.72
C ASN A 67 22.03 -12.65 -14.96
N GLU A 68 21.65 -11.44 -15.36
CA GLU A 68 22.06 -10.22 -14.66
C GLU A 68 21.38 -10.11 -13.29
N CYS A 69 20.10 -10.49 -13.17
CA CYS A 69 19.45 -10.59 -11.85
C CYS A 69 20.17 -11.57 -10.91
N ILE A 70 20.65 -12.71 -11.40
CA ILE A 70 21.41 -13.68 -10.59
C ILE A 70 22.72 -13.04 -10.10
N LYS A 71 23.46 -12.38 -11.00
CA LYS A 71 24.71 -11.68 -10.64
C LYS A 71 24.47 -10.57 -9.64
N ASP A 72 23.44 -9.76 -9.87
CA ASP A 72 23.05 -8.66 -8.98
C ASP A 72 22.66 -9.17 -7.59
N ALA A 73 21.85 -10.24 -7.53
CA ALA A 73 21.43 -10.87 -6.28
C ALA A 73 22.64 -11.40 -5.49
N GLU A 74 23.57 -12.09 -6.15
CA GLU A 74 24.79 -12.59 -5.52
C GLU A 74 25.67 -11.44 -5.02
N PHE A 75 25.84 -10.38 -5.83
CA PHE A 75 26.61 -9.20 -5.43
C PHE A 75 26.02 -8.50 -4.19
N VAL A 76 24.69 -8.34 -4.15
CA VAL A 76 23.98 -7.75 -3.00
C VAL A 76 24.12 -8.66 -1.77
N LYS A 77 23.95 -9.98 -1.94
CA LYS A 77 24.13 -10.98 -0.89
C LYS A 77 25.52 -10.91 -0.27
N GLN A 78 26.57 -10.96 -1.08
CA GLN A 78 27.95 -10.86 -0.61
C GLN A 78 28.26 -9.52 0.05
N SER A 79 27.71 -8.42 -0.48
CA SER A 79 27.87 -7.09 0.12
C SER A 79 27.26 -7.01 1.52
N LEU A 80 26.09 -7.61 1.73
CA LEU A 80 25.42 -7.66 3.04
C LEU A 80 26.21 -8.48 4.04
N LEU A 81 26.66 -9.68 3.64
CA LEU A 81 27.48 -10.56 4.48
C LEU A 81 28.80 -9.88 4.87
N SER A 82 29.47 -9.24 3.91
CA SER A 82 30.72 -8.51 4.14
C SER A 82 30.54 -7.31 5.08
N ALA A 83 29.35 -6.71 5.10
CA ALA A 83 28.99 -5.63 6.03
C ALA A 83 28.53 -6.14 7.41
N GLY A 84 28.55 -7.46 7.64
CA GLY A 84 28.18 -8.08 8.92
C GLY A 84 26.67 -8.25 9.13
N PHE A 85 25.85 -8.15 8.08
CA PHE A 85 24.43 -8.45 8.18
C PHE A 85 24.19 -9.95 8.17
N LEU A 86 23.19 -10.39 8.94
CA LEU A 86 22.66 -11.74 8.89
C LEU A 86 21.45 -11.77 7.97
N LEU A 87 21.50 -12.65 6.98
CA LEU A 87 20.44 -12.81 5.99
C LEU A 87 19.44 -13.84 6.46
N ASN A 88 18.15 -13.53 6.32
CA ASN A 88 17.09 -14.52 6.53
C ASN A 88 16.87 -15.30 5.23
N GLU A 89 17.61 -16.38 5.03
CA GLU A 89 17.55 -17.18 3.79
C GLU A 89 16.17 -17.80 3.54
N GLU A 90 15.36 -18.03 4.58
CA GLU A 90 13.99 -18.55 4.44
C GLU A 90 13.01 -17.51 3.90
N LYS A 91 13.21 -16.23 4.25
CA LYS A 91 12.34 -15.12 3.83
C LYS A 91 12.87 -14.39 2.59
N SER A 92 14.17 -14.44 2.35
CA SER A 92 14.81 -13.76 1.23
C SER A 92 14.68 -14.57 -0.06
N VAL A 93 14.42 -13.87 -1.17
CA VAL A 93 14.35 -14.46 -2.51
C VAL A 93 15.54 -13.96 -3.32
N PHE A 94 16.58 -14.81 -3.46
CA PHE A 94 17.78 -14.50 -4.25
C PHE A 94 17.75 -15.08 -5.66
N THR A 95 16.84 -16.04 -5.93
CA THR A 95 16.58 -16.51 -7.28
C THR A 95 15.61 -15.54 -7.96
N PRO A 96 15.89 -15.06 -9.18
CA PRO A 96 15.02 -14.09 -9.84
C PRO A 96 13.61 -14.65 -10.07
N VAL A 97 12.60 -13.85 -9.74
CA VAL A 97 11.18 -14.18 -9.94
C VAL A 97 10.50 -13.07 -10.74
N GLN A 98 9.44 -13.44 -11.47
CA GLN A 98 8.65 -12.47 -12.25
C GLN A 98 7.49 -11.85 -11.45
N LYS A 99 7.13 -12.46 -10.32
CA LYS A 99 6.09 -11.97 -9.42
C LYS A 99 6.65 -11.94 -8.00
N LEU A 100 6.56 -10.78 -7.36
CA LEU A 100 7.06 -10.57 -6.00
C LEU A 100 6.03 -9.78 -5.19
N GLU A 101 5.70 -10.24 -3.98
CA GLU A 101 4.91 -9.43 -3.04
C GLU A 101 5.85 -8.55 -2.21
N TRP A 102 5.69 -7.23 -2.32
CA TRP A 102 6.45 -6.26 -1.54
C TRP A 102 5.54 -5.11 -1.08
N LEU A 103 5.61 -4.77 0.21
CA LEU A 103 4.71 -3.83 0.89
C LEU A 103 3.21 -4.18 0.73
N GLY A 104 2.90 -5.48 0.68
CA GLY A 104 1.52 -5.99 0.55
C GLY A 104 0.90 -5.74 -0.83
N ILE A 105 1.74 -5.58 -1.86
CA ILE A 105 1.40 -5.39 -3.26
C ILE A 105 2.18 -6.41 -4.08
N ILE A 106 1.54 -7.06 -5.04
CA ILE A 106 2.19 -7.95 -6.01
C ILE A 106 2.72 -7.09 -7.15
N TRP A 107 4.01 -7.22 -7.41
CA TRP A 107 4.72 -6.65 -8.56
C TRP A 107 4.89 -7.74 -9.61
N ASP A 108 4.34 -7.55 -10.80
CA ASP A 108 4.48 -8.44 -11.94
C ASP A 108 5.37 -7.78 -12.99
N SER A 109 6.61 -8.27 -13.15
CA SER A 109 7.57 -7.74 -14.11
C SER A 109 7.36 -8.24 -15.54
N CYS A 110 6.57 -9.31 -15.76
CA CYS A 110 6.22 -9.75 -17.11
C CYS A 110 5.27 -8.74 -17.78
N ASN A 111 4.24 -8.31 -17.04
CA ASN A 111 3.24 -7.38 -17.54
C ASN A 111 3.53 -5.92 -17.15
N PHE A 112 4.48 -5.72 -16.23
CA PHE A 112 4.82 -4.43 -15.61
C PHE A 112 3.62 -3.79 -14.90
N THR A 113 3.01 -4.57 -14.02
CA THR A 113 1.75 -4.25 -13.34
C THR A 113 1.84 -4.46 -11.84
N LEU A 114 0.96 -3.77 -11.13
CA LEU A 114 0.73 -3.93 -9.70
C LEU A 114 -0.68 -4.46 -9.47
N CYS A 115 -0.82 -5.38 -8.51
CA CYS A 115 -2.11 -5.78 -7.98
C CYS A 115 -2.06 -6.02 -6.47
N ILE A 116 -3.20 -5.92 -5.81
CA ILE A 116 -3.40 -6.30 -4.41
C ILE A 116 -3.49 -7.84 -4.35
N PRO A 117 -2.78 -8.50 -3.40
CA PRO A 117 -2.87 -9.93 -3.21
C PRO A 117 -4.30 -10.43 -2.99
N GLN A 118 -4.65 -11.58 -3.58
CA GLN A 118 -5.99 -12.17 -3.48
C GLN A 118 -6.45 -12.33 -2.03
N ARG A 119 -5.54 -12.72 -1.11
CA ARG A 119 -5.84 -12.82 0.33
C ARG A 119 -6.47 -11.54 0.90
N ARG A 120 -5.96 -10.37 0.51
CA ARG A 120 -6.50 -9.07 0.99
C ARG A 120 -7.84 -8.73 0.34
N ILE A 121 -8.08 -9.20 -0.89
CA ILE A 121 -9.38 -9.07 -1.56
C ILE A 121 -10.42 -9.92 -0.83
N ASP A 122 -10.12 -11.18 -0.57
CA ASP A 122 -11.01 -12.11 0.14
C ASP A 122 -11.35 -11.60 1.55
N GLU A 123 -10.34 -11.10 2.27
CA GLU A 123 -10.49 -10.46 3.58
C GLU A 123 -11.43 -9.25 3.54
N LEU A 124 -11.34 -8.42 2.49
CA LEU A 124 -12.24 -7.28 2.30
C LEU A 124 -13.67 -7.75 2.03
N LEU A 125 -13.87 -8.66 1.07
CA LEU A 125 -15.17 -9.20 0.71
C LEU A 125 -15.86 -9.84 1.92
N GLN A 126 -15.12 -10.64 2.69
CA GLN A 126 -15.65 -11.26 3.91
C GLN A 126 -16.07 -10.21 4.95
N SER A 127 -15.29 -9.14 5.11
CA SER A 127 -15.64 -8.06 6.04
C SER A 127 -16.89 -7.30 5.61
N ILE A 128 -17.07 -7.07 4.31
CA ILE A 128 -18.27 -6.45 3.77
C ILE A 128 -19.48 -7.38 3.98
N HIS A 129 -19.36 -8.68 3.72
CA HIS A 129 -20.44 -9.64 3.99
C HIS A 129 -20.83 -9.68 5.48
N ASN A 130 -19.86 -9.59 6.40
CA ASN A 130 -20.15 -9.51 7.83
C ASN A 130 -20.95 -8.26 8.18
N VAL A 131 -20.60 -7.10 7.59
CA VAL A 131 -21.38 -5.87 7.73
C VAL A 131 -22.83 -6.07 7.27
N PHE A 132 -23.05 -6.72 6.12
CA PHE A 132 -24.40 -7.01 5.63
C PHE A 132 -25.22 -7.93 6.53
N ARG A 133 -24.58 -8.86 7.25
CA ARG A 133 -25.24 -9.77 8.20
C ARG A 133 -25.67 -9.08 9.49
N GLU A 134 -24.98 -8.00 9.86
CA GLU A 134 -25.25 -7.23 11.10
C GLU A 134 -26.28 -6.10 10.89
N ILE A 135 -26.73 -5.86 9.66
CA ILE A 135 -27.79 -4.88 9.38
C ILE A 135 -29.05 -5.22 10.21
N PRO A 136 -29.69 -4.22 10.86
CA PRO A 136 -29.52 -2.77 10.62
C PRO A 136 -28.46 -2.06 11.48
N TYR A 137 -27.79 -2.75 12.40
CA TYR A 137 -26.89 -2.13 13.38
C TYR A 137 -25.47 -2.67 13.28
N ILE A 138 -24.51 -1.82 12.95
CA ILE A 138 -23.09 -2.20 12.95
C ILE A 138 -22.26 -1.32 13.88
N SER A 139 -21.20 -1.85 14.46
CA SER A 139 -20.28 -1.00 15.21
C SER A 139 -19.55 -0.04 14.27
N ALA A 140 -19.26 1.18 14.75
CA ALA A 140 -18.43 2.13 14.01
C ALA A 140 -17.03 1.55 13.69
N ARG A 141 -16.50 0.70 14.58
CA ARG A 141 -15.26 -0.05 14.40
C ARG A 141 -15.33 -0.99 13.19
N ASN A 142 -16.42 -1.75 13.03
CA ASN A 142 -16.58 -2.65 11.89
C ASN A 142 -16.59 -1.88 10.56
N LEU A 143 -17.35 -0.77 10.48
CA LEU A 143 -17.35 0.07 9.28
C LEU A 143 -15.97 0.67 8.98
N ALA A 144 -15.26 1.10 10.03
CA ALA A 144 -13.93 1.67 9.92
C ALA A 144 -12.88 0.65 9.47
N GLN A 145 -12.99 -0.61 9.90
CA GLN A 145 -12.11 -1.68 9.42
C GLN A 145 -12.28 -1.93 7.93
N VAL A 146 -13.53 -2.04 7.43
CA VAL A 146 -13.82 -2.18 6.00
C VAL A 146 -13.26 -0.99 5.22
N THR A 147 -13.57 0.22 5.68
CA THR A 147 -13.12 1.46 5.04
C THR A 147 -11.59 1.57 5.00
N GLY A 148 -10.92 1.24 6.11
CA GLY A 148 -9.47 1.23 6.20
C GLY A 148 -8.82 0.21 5.27
N ARG A 149 -9.40 -0.99 5.12
CA ARG A 149 -8.94 -2.00 4.15
C ARG A 149 -8.99 -1.45 2.73
N ILE A 150 -10.10 -0.82 2.34
CA ILE A 150 -10.24 -0.22 1.00
C ILE A 150 -9.18 0.87 0.76
N ILE A 151 -9.01 1.80 1.70
CA ILE A 151 -8.03 2.90 1.56
C ILE A 151 -6.60 2.37 1.50
N SER A 152 -6.29 1.31 2.25
CA SER A 152 -4.96 0.67 2.22
C SER A 152 -4.62 0.01 0.87
N MET A 153 -5.58 -0.10 -0.05
CA MET A 153 -5.39 -0.59 -1.43
C MET A 153 -5.20 0.53 -2.45
N SER A 154 -5.28 1.79 -2.02
CA SER A 154 -5.13 2.98 -2.89
C SER A 154 -3.84 3.04 -3.72
N PRO A 155 -2.67 2.47 -3.32
CA PRO A 155 -1.49 2.49 -4.19
C PRO A 155 -1.70 1.81 -5.55
N VAL A 156 -2.60 0.81 -5.60
CA VAL A 156 -2.98 0.09 -6.81
C VAL A 156 -4.27 0.67 -7.38
N ILE A 157 -5.34 0.69 -6.58
CA ILE A 157 -6.70 0.99 -7.05
C ILE A 157 -6.90 2.50 -7.33
N GLY A 158 -6.08 3.36 -6.72
CA GLY A 158 -6.13 4.80 -6.93
C GLY A 158 -7.27 5.50 -6.20
N ASN A 159 -7.63 6.69 -6.69
CA ASN A 159 -8.50 7.64 -5.99
C ASN A 159 -9.93 7.16 -5.79
N ILE A 160 -10.40 6.19 -6.57
CA ILE A 160 -11.75 5.61 -6.43
C ILE A 160 -11.94 5.00 -5.04
N THR A 161 -10.86 4.51 -4.39
CA THR A 161 -10.88 4.07 -2.98
C THR A 161 -11.43 5.13 -2.04
N ARG A 162 -11.06 6.40 -2.24
CA ARG A 162 -11.50 7.54 -1.41
C ARG A 162 -12.88 8.05 -1.82
N ILE A 163 -13.18 8.04 -3.11
CA ILE A 163 -14.48 8.50 -3.64
C ILE A 163 -15.60 7.56 -3.18
N MET A 164 -15.39 6.24 -3.34
CA MET A 164 -16.37 5.20 -3.03
C MET A 164 -16.32 4.73 -1.57
N THR A 165 -15.79 5.56 -0.67
CA THR A 165 -15.89 5.35 0.79
C THR A 165 -16.29 6.62 1.52
N ARG A 166 -16.73 7.66 0.80
CA ARG A 166 -17.05 8.96 1.37
C ARG A 166 -18.22 8.87 2.34
N TYR A 167 -19.28 8.14 1.98
CA TYR A 167 -20.44 7.98 2.84
C TYR A 167 -20.15 7.04 4.02
N CYS A 168 -19.30 6.03 3.84
CA CYS A 168 -18.74 5.23 4.93
C CYS A 168 -18.02 6.13 5.94
N TYR A 169 -17.12 7.01 5.49
CA TYR A 169 -16.43 7.96 6.37
C TYR A 169 -17.39 8.92 7.08
N MET A 170 -18.33 9.54 6.35
CA MET A 170 -19.34 10.42 6.97
C MET A 170 -20.12 9.70 8.08
N SER A 171 -20.38 8.41 7.89
CA SER A 171 -21.08 7.58 8.88
C SER A 171 -20.22 7.19 10.06
N ILE A 172 -18.93 6.94 9.82
CA ILE A 172 -17.95 6.70 10.89
C ILE A 172 -17.77 7.96 11.72
N GLU A 173 -17.72 9.15 11.12
CA GLU A 173 -17.55 10.41 11.83
C GLU A 173 -18.76 10.79 12.69
N SER A 174 -19.95 10.25 12.41
CA SER A 174 -21.12 10.43 13.29
C SER A 174 -21.11 9.51 14.53
N ARG A 175 -20.02 8.77 14.79
CA ARG A 175 -19.94 7.83 15.92
C ARG A 175 -19.80 8.54 17.26
N MET A 176 -20.40 7.97 18.31
CA MET A 176 -20.17 8.42 19.69
C MET A 176 -18.93 7.76 20.30
N SER A 177 -18.67 6.50 19.94
CA SER A 177 -17.47 5.74 20.28
C SER A 177 -17.20 4.70 19.19
N TRP A 178 -16.03 4.06 19.22
CA TRP A 178 -15.71 3.00 18.26
C TRP A 178 -16.65 1.80 18.35
N ASP A 179 -17.16 1.51 19.54
CA ASP A 179 -18.04 0.36 19.79
C ASP A 179 -19.52 0.78 19.81
N SER A 180 -19.83 2.05 19.51
CA SER A 180 -21.20 2.51 19.30
C SER A 180 -21.77 1.99 17.98
N TYR A 181 -23.08 1.70 17.98
CA TYR A 181 -23.78 1.24 16.79
C TYR A 181 -24.16 2.39 15.87
N LEU A 182 -23.97 2.15 14.57
CA LEU A 182 -24.46 2.95 13.47
C LEU A 182 -25.66 2.24 12.85
N VAL A 183 -26.76 2.97 12.67
CA VAL A 183 -27.94 2.47 11.95
C VAL A 183 -27.68 2.59 10.45
N LEU A 184 -27.55 1.46 9.75
CA LEU A 184 -27.27 1.41 8.31
C LEU A 184 -28.52 1.40 7.44
N GLU A 185 -29.65 0.94 7.96
CA GLU A 185 -30.90 0.80 7.19
C GLU A 185 -31.37 2.14 6.60
N SER A 186 -31.15 3.24 7.32
CA SER A 186 -31.43 4.60 6.86
C SER A 186 -30.32 5.21 6.00
N LYS A 187 -29.21 4.50 5.77
CA LYS A 187 -28.01 4.99 5.08
C LYS A 187 -27.81 4.29 3.73
N SER A 188 -28.76 4.49 2.83
CA SER A 188 -28.75 3.90 1.48
C SER A 188 -27.44 4.11 0.72
N PHE A 189 -26.82 5.29 0.86
CA PHE A 189 -25.54 5.58 0.21
C PHE A 189 -24.37 4.73 0.71
N VAL A 190 -24.31 4.41 2.01
CA VAL A 190 -23.27 3.52 2.57
C VAL A 190 -23.45 2.11 2.02
N ILE A 191 -24.69 1.63 1.98
CA ILE A 191 -25.03 0.33 1.41
C ILE A 191 -24.60 0.27 -0.07
N SER A 192 -24.87 1.33 -0.84
CA SER A 192 -24.45 1.42 -2.24
C SER A 192 -22.93 1.40 -2.42
N GLU A 193 -22.17 2.11 -1.57
CA GLU A 193 -20.70 2.04 -1.59
C GLU A 193 -20.18 0.63 -1.28
N LEU A 194 -20.75 -0.05 -0.28
CA LEU A 194 -20.35 -1.42 0.07
C LEU A 194 -20.67 -2.41 -1.05
N LYS A 195 -21.83 -2.30 -1.70
CA LYS A 195 -22.19 -3.10 -2.88
C LYS A 195 -21.24 -2.83 -4.05
N PHE A 196 -20.93 -1.56 -4.31
CA PHE A 196 -19.95 -1.20 -5.34
C PHE A 196 -18.64 -1.97 -5.15
N TRP A 197 -18.12 -2.05 -3.92
CA TRP A 197 -16.88 -2.79 -3.67
C TRP A 197 -17.02 -4.30 -3.84
N LEU A 198 -18.14 -4.91 -3.45
CA LEU A 198 -18.39 -6.33 -3.73
C LEU A 198 -18.35 -6.62 -5.23
N ASP A 199 -18.98 -5.75 -6.03
CA ASP A 199 -19.17 -5.99 -7.46
C ASP A 199 -17.92 -5.65 -8.29
N ASN A 200 -17.09 -4.70 -7.84
CA ASN A 200 -16.04 -4.10 -8.66
C ASN A 200 -14.62 -4.37 -8.20
N ILE A 201 -14.39 -4.80 -6.95
CA ILE A 201 -13.02 -4.86 -6.38
C ILE A 201 -12.07 -5.70 -7.23
N ALA A 202 -12.51 -6.84 -7.74
CA ALA A 202 -11.67 -7.71 -8.57
C ALA A 202 -11.27 -7.05 -9.89
N ASN A 203 -12.18 -6.27 -10.49
CA ASN A 203 -11.97 -5.62 -11.78
C ASN A 203 -11.06 -4.39 -11.67
N VAL A 204 -11.12 -3.67 -10.55
CA VAL A 204 -10.29 -2.48 -10.30
C VAL A 204 -8.93 -2.82 -9.66
N ASN A 205 -8.67 -4.10 -9.38
CA ASN A 205 -7.44 -4.56 -8.74
C ASN A 205 -6.26 -4.69 -9.72
N PHE A 206 -5.95 -3.61 -10.41
CA PHE A 206 -4.89 -3.61 -11.41
C PHE A 206 -4.36 -2.21 -11.68
N LYS A 207 -3.03 -2.07 -11.77
CA LYS A 207 -2.36 -0.83 -12.16
C LYS A 207 -1.16 -1.09 -13.05
N THR A 208 -1.18 -0.55 -14.25
CA THR A 208 -0.04 -0.60 -15.18
C THR A 208 0.99 0.45 -14.83
N LEU A 209 2.27 0.09 -14.86
CA LEU A 209 3.38 1.01 -14.59
C LEU A 209 3.93 1.67 -15.88
N ASN A 210 3.52 1.20 -17.06
CA ASN A 210 3.98 1.67 -18.38
C ASN A 210 3.35 3.00 -18.87
N GLN A 211 2.52 3.69 -18.07
CA GLN A 211 1.92 4.97 -18.48
C GLN A 211 2.88 6.15 -18.25
N TYR A 212 3.93 6.21 -19.06
CA TYR A 212 4.57 7.47 -19.44
C TYR A 212 4.26 7.76 -20.93
N SER A 213 2.98 7.72 -21.29
CA SER A 213 2.46 8.59 -22.35
C SER A 213 1.68 9.67 -21.62
N GLN A 214 2.32 10.82 -21.43
CA GLN A 214 1.74 11.96 -20.73
C GLN A 214 0.74 12.63 -21.68
N SER A 215 -0.42 12.00 -21.92
CA SER A 215 -1.52 12.74 -22.52
C SER A 215 -1.97 13.76 -21.46
N HIS A 216 -1.59 15.01 -21.66
CA HIS A 216 -2.00 16.11 -20.79
C HIS A 216 -3.49 16.31 -21.00
N VAL A 217 -4.29 15.79 -20.07
CA VAL A 217 -5.73 16.00 -20.06
C VAL A 217 -6.03 17.24 -19.22
N MET A 218 -6.55 18.29 -19.84
CA MET A 218 -7.12 19.45 -19.15
C MET A 218 -8.63 19.26 -19.01
N VAL A 219 -9.12 19.32 -17.78
CA VAL A 219 -10.55 19.29 -17.48
C VAL A 219 -10.98 20.70 -17.09
N TYR A 220 -11.92 21.24 -17.85
CA TYR A 220 -12.63 22.48 -17.53
C TYR A 220 -13.98 22.11 -16.95
N SER A 221 -14.31 22.59 -15.76
CA SER A 221 -15.63 22.41 -15.18
C SER A 221 -16.21 23.77 -14.80
N ASP A 222 -17.45 24.01 -15.19
CA ASP A 222 -18.21 25.17 -14.76
C ASP A 222 -19.53 24.70 -14.14
N ALA A 223 -19.94 25.35 -13.05
CA ALA A 223 -21.13 24.97 -12.31
C ALA A 223 -21.93 26.23 -11.96
N SER A 224 -23.22 26.18 -12.26
CA SER A 224 -24.20 27.21 -11.94
C SER A 224 -25.22 26.71 -10.90
N SER A 225 -26.09 27.60 -10.43
CA SER A 225 -27.18 27.25 -9.51
C SER A 225 -28.27 26.35 -10.11
N ILE A 226 -28.20 26.04 -11.41
CA ILE A 226 -29.24 25.30 -12.15
C ILE A 226 -28.66 24.05 -12.85
N ALA A 227 -27.38 24.06 -13.23
CA ALA A 227 -26.72 22.93 -13.89
C ALA A 227 -25.19 23.02 -13.78
N ALA A 228 -24.50 21.90 -14.03
CA ALA A 228 -23.04 21.85 -14.15
C ALA A 228 -22.62 21.20 -15.48
N GLY A 229 -21.51 21.66 -16.04
CA GLY A 229 -20.89 21.12 -17.25
C GLY A 229 -19.40 20.89 -17.05
N ALA A 230 -18.87 19.85 -17.68
CA ALA A 230 -17.44 19.60 -17.74
C ALA A 230 -17.01 19.27 -19.17
N CYS A 231 -15.85 19.78 -19.56
CA CYS A 231 -15.20 19.51 -20.84
C CYS A 231 -13.80 18.97 -20.57
N THR A 232 -13.48 17.87 -21.22
CA THR A 232 -12.17 17.21 -21.14
C THR A 232 -11.44 17.42 -22.46
N VAL A 233 -10.26 18.04 -22.40
CA VAL A 233 -9.40 18.26 -23.56
C VAL A 233 -8.14 17.42 -23.40
N GLU A 234 -7.97 16.43 -24.27
CA GLU A 234 -6.75 15.62 -24.33
C GLU A 234 -5.78 16.26 -25.32
N LEU A 235 -4.61 16.69 -24.84
CA LEU A 235 -3.59 17.34 -25.65
C LEU A 235 -2.77 16.31 -26.46
N GLU A 236 -3.44 15.50 -27.28
CA GLU A 236 -2.81 14.70 -28.34
C GLU A 236 -3.67 14.67 -29.60
N SER A 237 -3.38 15.58 -30.54
CA SER A 237 -3.71 15.59 -31.98
C SER A 237 -5.14 15.31 -32.49
N LYS A 238 -6.16 15.04 -31.67
CA LYS A 238 -7.57 15.00 -32.12
C LYS A 238 -8.53 15.53 -31.06
N ASN A 239 -9.16 16.66 -31.36
CA ASN A 239 -10.24 17.21 -30.54
C ASN A 239 -11.47 16.30 -30.64
N PHE A 240 -11.93 15.76 -29.51
CA PHE A 240 -13.24 15.16 -29.38
C PHE A 240 -14.03 15.94 -28.32
N SER A 241 -15.18 16.50 -28.72
CA SER A 241 -16.14 17.11 -27.80
C SER A 241 -17.21 16.08 -27.44
N HIS A 242 -17.36 15.77 -26.15
CA HIS A 242 -18.53 15.07 -25.62
C HIS A 242 -19.23 15.99 -24.63
N TYR A 243 -20.51 16.23 -24.89
CA TYR A 243 -21.41 16.97 -24.01
C TYR A 243 -22.24 15.97 -23.22
N VAL A 244 -22.22 16.07 -21.90
CA VAL A 244 -23.15 15.36 -21.03
C VAL A 244 -23.88 16.42 -20.21
N GLU A 245 -25.14 16.68 -20.59
CA GLU A 245 -26.08 17.43 -19.76
C GLU A 245 -26.72 16.46 -18.77
N ILE A 246 -26.62 16.77 -17.47
CA ILE A 246 -27.40 16.10 -16.43
C ILE A 246 -28.38 17.13 -15.90
N HIS A 247 -29.66 16.94 -16.20
CA HIS A 247 -30.78 17.72 -15.65
C HIS A 247 -31.12 17.29 -14.23
#